data_AF-A0A074VHN4-F1
#
_entry.id   AF-A0A074VHN4-F1
#
_cell.length_a   1.000
_cell.length_b   1.000
_cell.length_c   1.000
_cell.angle_alpha   90.00
_cell.angle_beta   90.00
_cell.angle_gamma   90.00
#
_symmetry.space_group_name_H-M   'P 1'
#
loop_
_entity.id
_entity.type
_entity.pdbx_description
1 polymer ?
#
loop_
_entity_poly.entity_id
_entity_poly.type
_entity_poly.pdbx_seq_one_letter_code
_entity_poly.pdbx_strand_id
1 'polypeptide(L)'
;MDFDENTYGAIWHAIQASQLESISIDRSYVELEELERFLYGHSDFLKDLKLHQLCTYVFDHHTTVDFLCFLRDQLNLKHLAIDEIVVEDEISMTKIVLPKLERMVCDGEKQIIEDVDKLIQEVNEVLRDD
;
A
#
# COMPACT_ATOMS: atom_id res chain seq x y z
N MET A 1 0.29 19.30 -25.48
CA MET A 1 -0.75 18.31 -25.75
C MET A 1 -1.51 18.28 -24.44
N ASP A 2 -2.50 19.15 -24.34
CA ASP A 2 -3.16 19.45 -23.07
C ASP A 2 -4.17 18.34 -22.83
N PHE A 3 -3.84 17.45 -21.90
CA PHE A 3 -4.78 16.43 -21.45
C PHE A 3 -5.85 17.16 -20.64
N ASP A 4 -7.01 17.35 -21.26
CA ASP A 4 -8.19 17.97 -20.67
C ASP A 4 -8.66 17.14 -19.46
N GLU A 5 -9.08 17.78 -18.36
CA GLU A 5 -9.46 17.13 -17.08
C GLU A 5 -10.49 15.99 -17.26
N ASN A 6 -11.31 16.09 -18.31
CA ASN A 6 -12.28 15.08 -18.72
C ASN A 6 -11.67 13.71 -19.09
N THR A 7 -10.44 13.70 -19.61
CA THR A 7 -9.77 12.46 -20.07
C THR A 7 -9.27 11.64 -18.89
N TYR A 8 -8.70 12.28 -17.87
CA TYR A 8 -8.26 11.61 -16.65
C TYR A 8 -9.44 11.04 -15.86
N GLY A 9 -10.55 11.79 -15.77
CA GLY A 9 -11.78 11.28 -15.13
C GLY A 9 -12.33 10.04 -15.85
N ALA A 10 -12.37 10.04 -17.18
CA ALA A 10 -12.84 8.89 -17.95
C ALA A 10 -11.93 7.66 -17.77
N ILE A 11 -10.61 7.85 -17.76
CA ILE A 11 -9.65 6.76 -17.51
C ILE A 11 -9.82 6.21 -16.09
N TRP A 12 -9.96 7.09 -15.10
CA TRP A 12 -10.18 6.70 -13.71
C TRP A 12 -11.46 5.86 -13.54
N HIS A 13 -12.57 6.30 -14.12
CA HIS A 13 -13.82 5.54 -14.08
C HIS A 13 -13.71 4.18 -14.77
N ALA A 14 -12.96 4.09 -15.89
CA ALA A 14 -12.72 2.83 -16.56
C ALA A 14 -11.87 1.88 -15.68
N ILE A 15 -10.86 2.39 -14.99
CA ILE A 15 -10.04 1.62 -14.04
C ILE A 15 -10.90 1.11 -12.88
N GLN A 16 -11.69 1.98 -12.25
CA GLN A 16 -12.57 1.62 -11.13
C GLN A 16 -13.62 0.56 -11.52
N ALA A 17 -14.15 0.62 -12.74
CA ALA A 17 -15.12 -0.34 -13.24
C ALA A 17 -14.50 -1.68 -13.68
N SER A 18 -13.16 -1.78 -13.75
CA SER A 18 -12.45 -2.96 -14.24
C SER A 18 -12.24 -4.01 -13.15
N GLN A 19 -12.20 -5.27 -13.55
CA GLN A 19 -11.78 -6.38 -12.68
C GLN A 19 -10.26 -6.51 -12.73
N LEU A 20 -9.57 -5.77 -11.87
CA LEU A 20 -8.12 -5.74 -11.83
C LEU A 20 -7.58 -6.92 -11.02
N GLU A 21 -6.94 -7.87 -11.71
CA GLU A 21 -6.27 -9.02 -11.07
C GLU A 21 -4.85 -8.67 -10.59
N SER A 22 -4.22 -7.67 -11.19
CA SER A 22 -2.86 -7.23 -10.89
C SER A 22 -2.77 -5.72 -10.83
N ILE A 23 -2.25 -5.19 -9.73
CA ILE A 23 -2.06 -3.77 -9.49
C ILE A 23 -0.59 -3.52 -9.14
N SER A 24 0.00 -2.54 -9.80
CA SER A 24 1.34 -2.04 -9.51
C SER A 24 1.28 -0.53 -9.34
N ILE A 25 1.72 -0.05 -8.18
CA ILE A 25 1.82 1.36 -7.86
C ILE A 25 3.31 1.65 -7.67
N ASP A 26 3.82 2.61 -8.43
CA ASP A 26 5.25 2.91 -8.53
C ASP A 26 5.45 4.43 -8.41
N ARG A 27 6.30 4.86 -7.47
CA ARG A 27 6.69 6.27 -7.26
C ARG A 27 5.50 7.19 -7.12
N SER A 28 4.58 6.81 -6.24
CA SER A 28 3.32 7.54 -6.04
C SER A 28 3.23 8.10 -4.65
N TYR A 29 2.70 9.32 -4.58
CA TYR A 29 2.19 9.89 -3.35
C TYR A 29 0.73 9.47 -3.19
N VAL A 30 0.40 8.82 -2.07
CA VAL A 30 -0.95 8.31 -1.84
C VAL A 30 -1.42 8.60 -0.42
N GLU A 31 -2.73 8.75 -0.26
CA GLU A 31 -3.39 8.65 1.03
C GLU A 31 -3.76 7.18 1.25
N LEU A 32 -3.31 6.59 2.37
CA LEU A 32 -3.50 5.16 2.63
C LEU A 32 -4.98 4.76 2.66
N GLU A 33 -5.87 5.60 3.19
CA GLU A 33 -7.31 5.32 3.24
C GLU A 33 -7.96 5.27 1.85
N GLU A 34 -7.55 6.15 0.94
CA GLU A 34 -8.03 6.16 -0.44
C GLU A 34 -7.48 4.96 -1.21
N LEU A 35 -6.22 4.60 -0.98
CA LEU A 35 -5.61 3.40 -1.54
C LEU A 35 -6.32 2.14 -1.03
N GLU A 36 -6.57 2.04 0.27
CA GLU A 36 -7.32 0.95 0.89
C GLU A 36 -8.68 0.78 0.23
N ARG A 37 -9.45 1.87 0.11
CA ARG A 37 -10.77 1.86 -0.52
C ARG A 37 -10.72 1.41 -1.98
N PHE A 38 -9.70 1.86 -2.72
CA PHE A 38 -9.49 1.45 -4.10
C PHE A 38 -9.18 -0.05 -4.20
N LEU A 39 -8.24 -0.55 -3.40
CA LEU A 39 -7.87 -1.97 -3.38
C LEU A 39 -9.03 -2.86 -2.93
N TYR A 40 -9.82 -2.40 -1.96
CA TYR A 40 -10.99 -3.14 -1.47
C TYR A 40 -12.04 -3.34 -2.57
N GLY A 41 -12.25 -2.34 -3.41
CA GLY A 41 -13.13 -2.42 -4.59
C GLY A 41 -12.73 -3.51 -5.59
N HIS A 42 -11.47 -3.98 -5.54
CA HIS A 42 -10.93 -5.04 -6.38
C HIS A 42 -10.59 -6.33 -5.62
N SER A 43 -10.88 -6.40 -4.31
CA SER A 43 -10.44 -7.49 -3.41
C SER A 43 -10.84 -8.91 -3.86
N ASP A 44 -12.00 -9.05 -4.50
CA ASP A 44 -12.48 -10.34 -5.03
C ASP A 44 -11.56 -10.90 -6.14
N PHE A 45 -11.05 -10.01 -6.99
CA PHE A 45 -10.31 -10.37 -8.21
C PHE A 45 -8.81 -10.20 -8.05
N LEU A 46 -8.37 -9.25 -7.23
CA LEU A 46 -6.96 -8.92 -7.04
C LEU A 46 -6.20 -10.15 -6.52
N LYS A 47 -5.12 -10.50 -7.22
CA LYS A 47 -4.18 -11.57 -6.84
C LYS A 47 -2.76 -11.05 -6.69
N ASP A 48 -2.38 -10.02 -7.43
CA ASP A 48 -1.02 -9.51 -7.43
C ASP A 48 -1.01 -8.03 -7.05
N LEU A 49 -0.30 -7.70 -5.98
CA LEU A 49 -0.09 -6.32 -5.56
C LEU A 49 1.40 -6.01 -5.48
N LYS A 50 1.81 -4.92 -6.13
CA LYS A 50 3.16 -4.39 -6.06
C LYS A 50 3.12 -2.93 -5.63
N LEU A 51 3.76 -2.62 -4.51
CA LEU A 51 3.92 -1.27 -3.99
C LEU A 51 5.40 -0.94 -4.07
N HIS A 52 5.76 0.03 -4.91
CA HIS A 52 7.14 0.48 -5.09
C HIS A 52 7.27 1.98 -4.86
N GLN A 53 8.15 2.39 -3.95
CA GLN A 53 8.42 3.78 -3.60
C GLN A 53 7.12 4.57 -3.34
N LEU A 54 6.30 4.01 -2.46
CA LEU A 54 5.01 4.58 -2.09
C LEU A 54 5.21 5.59 -0.97
N CYS A 55 4.91 6.86 -1.20
CA CYS A 55 4.99 7.89 -0.17
C CYS A 55 3.60 8.19 0.37
N THR A 56 3.46 8.32 1.69
CA THR A 56 2.20 8.69 2.35
C THR A 56 2.46 9.66 3.49
N TYR A 57 1.55 10.61 3.67
CA TYR A 57 1.49 11.40 4.89
C TYR A 57 0.72 10.58 5.91
N VAL A 58 1.23 10.52 7.14
CA VAL A 58 0.52 9.85 8.22
C VAL A 58 0.31 10.84 9.35
N PHE A 59 -0.96 11.01 9.71
CA PHE A 59 -1.37 11.80 10.88
C PHE A 59 -1.27 10.97 12.18
N ASP A 60 -1.26 9.63 12.08
CA ASP A 60 -1.25 8.71 13.21
C ASP A 60 -0.62 7.34 12.86
N HIS A 61 0.30 6.86 13.70
CA HIS A 61 0.89 5.51 13.70
C HIS A 61 -0.12 4.40 13.34
N HIS A 62 -1.33 4.49 13.88
CA HIS A 62 -2.37 3.49 13.70
C HIS A 62 -2.73 3.27 12.22
N THR A 63 -2.70 4.31 11.38
CA THR A 63 -3.08 4.21 9.96
C THR A 63 -2.16 3.29 9.16
N THR A 64 -0.85 3.33 9.41
CA THR A 64 0.10 2.45 8.70
C THR A 64 -0.11 0.99 9.10
N VAL A 65 -0.30 0.73 10.40
CA VAL A 65 -0.53 -0.63 10.91
C VAL A 65 -1.87 -1.17 10.40
N ASP A 66 -2.92 -0.35 10.39
CA ASP A 66 -4.24 -0.71 9.90
C ASP A 66 -4.19 -1.07 8.40
N PHE A 67 -3.48 -0.28 7.60
CA PHE A 67 -3.26 -0.59 6.19
C PHE A 67 -2.54 -1.92 5.98
N LEU A 68 -1.50 -2.21 6.78
CA LEU A 68 -0.81 -3.51 6.70
C LEU A 68 -1.72 -4.67 7.13
N CYS A 69 -2.54 -4.48 8.15
CA CYS A 69 -3.55 -5.47 8.55
C CYS A 69 -4.59 -5.70 7.45
N PHE A 70 -5.00 -4.63 6.76
CA PHE A 70 -5.87 -4.71 5.59
C PHE A 70 -5.25 -5.57 4.47
N LEU A 71 -3.97 -5.34 4.13
CA LEU A 71 -3.27 -6.15 3.12
C LEU A 71 -3.21 -7.63 3.50
N ARG A 72 -3.08 -7.93 4.80
CA ARG A 72 -3.03 -9.29 5.34
C ARG A 72 -4.40 -9.98 5.32
N ASP A 73 -5.44 -9.29 5.79
CA ASP A 73 -6.71 -9.91 6.19
C ASP A 73 -7.83 -9.74 5.15
N GLN A 74 -7.79 -8.66 4.38
CA GLN A 74 -8.91 -8.26 3.52
C GLN A 74 -8.65 -8.55 2.04
N LEU A 75 -7.39 -8.77 1.64
CA LEU A 75 -7.04 -9.05 0.26
C LEU A 75 -6.67 -10.53 0.08
N ASN A 76 -7.34 -11.21 -0.85
CA ASN A 76 -7.06 -12.60 -1.20
C ASN A 76 -5.87 -12.71 -2.18
N LEU A 77 -4.72 -12.12 -1.81
CA LEU A 77 -3.52 -12.02 -2.63
C LEU A 77 -2.80 -13.36 -2.77
N LYS A 78 -2.24 -13.59 -3.95
CA LYS A 78 -1.27 -14.65 -4.22
C LYS A 78 0.16 -14.12 -4.21
N HIS A 79 0.38 -12.90 -4.66
CA HIS A 79 1.70 -12.29 -4.66
C HIS A 79 1.62 -10.87 -4.10
N LEU A 80 2.53 -10.58 -3.17
CA LEU A 80 2.71 -9.24 -2.60
C LEU A 80 4.17 -8.87 -2.75
N ALA A 81 4.44 -7.71 -3.35
CA ALA A 81 5.76 -7.09 -3.30
C ALA A 81 5.65 -5.70 -2.70
N ILE A 82 6.44 -5.44 -1.67
CA ILE A 82 6.58 -4.11 -1.08
C ILE A 82 8.06 -3.74 -1.16
N ASP A 83 8.33 -2.67 -1.90
CA ASP A 83 9.65 -2.16 -2.19
C ASP A 83 9.61 -0.66 -1.87
N GLU A 84 9.82 -0.34 -0.60
CA GLU A 84 9.80 1.02 -0.06
C GLU A 84 8.39 1.66 0.06
N ILE A 85 7.93 1.82 1.30
CA ILE A 85 6.83 2.66 1.75
C ILE A 85 7.46 3.72 2.66
N VAL A 86 7.41 4.97 2.22
CA VAL A 86 7.89 6.12 2.97
C VAL A 86 6.71 6.76 3.69
N VAL A 87 6.73 6.65 5.01
CA VAL A 87 5.78 7.31 5.90
C VAL A 87 6.39 8.63 6.35
N GLU A 88 5.78 9.74 5.93
CA GLU A 88 6.18 11.09 6.32
C GLU A 88 5.24 11.63 7.40
N ASP A 89 5.81 12.05 8.54
CA ASP A 89 5.08 12.79 9.58
C ASP A 89 5.04 14.28 9.19
N GLU A 90 3.84 14.81 8.99
CA GLU A 90 3.64 16.22 8.61
C GLU A 90 4.14 17.21 9.67
N ILE A 91 4.11 16.84 10.95
CA ILE A 91 4.43 17.72 12.07
C ILE A 91 5.93 17.71 12.34
N SER A 92 6.52 16.52 12.46
CA SER A 92 7.94 16.37 12.81
C SER A 92 8.87 16.38 11.59
N MET A 93 8.33 16.26 10.37
CA MET A 93 9.07 16.13 9.11
C MET A 93 10.03 14.92 9.12
N THR A 94 9.79 13.95 10.01
CA THR A 94 10.53 12.70 10.03
C THR A 94 10.01 11.79 8.92
N LYS A 95 10.91 10.94 8.42
CA LYS A 95 10.60 9.97 7.38
C LYS A 95 10.98 8.59 7.87
N ILE A 96 10.02 7.69 7.81
CA ILE A 96 10.21 6.28 8.13
C ILE A 96 10.07 5.49 6.84
N VAL A 97 11.06 4.63 6.57
CA VAL A 97 11.09 3.81 5.37
C VAL A 97 10.83 2.36 5.76
N LEU A 98 9.87 1.74 5.08
CA LEU A 98 9.39 0.39 5.35
C LEU A 98 9.35 -0.45 4.05
N PRO A 99 9.62 -1.75 4.08
CA PRO A 99 10.38 -2.45 5.10
C PRO A 99 11.81 -1.89 5.23
N LYS A 100 12.41 -1.96 6.42
CA LYS A 100 13.84 -1.64 6.65
C LYS A 100 14.77 -2.55 5.85
N LEU A 101 14.35 -3.79 5.63
CA LEU A 101 15.04 -4.71 4.73
C LEU A 101 14.60 -4.39 3.30
N GLU A 102 15.56 -4.03 2.46
CA GLU A 102 15.44 -3.41 1.12
C GLU A 102 14.24 -3.79 0.26
N ARG A 103 13.67 -5.00 0.40
CA ARG A 103 12.47 -5.42 -0.31
C ARG A 103 11.80 -6.63 0.34
N MET A 104 10.47 -6.60 0.40
CA MET A 104 9.64 -7.75 0.77
C MET A 104 8.97 -8.32 -0.48
N VAL A 105 9.13 -9.62 -0.73
CA VAL A 105 8.43 -10.34 -1.81
C VAL A 105 7.87 -11.63 -1.23
N CYS A 106 6.54 -11.74 -1.28
CA CYS A 106 5.80 -12.88 -0.76
C CYS A 106 5.11 -13.62 -1.91
N ASP A 107 5.22 -14.95 -1.90
CA ASP A 107 4.56 -15.85 -2.84
C ASP A 107 3.70 -16.85 -2.05
N GLY A 108 2.39 -16.67 -2.16
CA GLY A 108 1.37 -17.43 -1.46
C GLY A 108 0.85 -16.76 -0.19
N GLU A 109 -0.44 -16.99 0.08
CA GLU A 109 -1.20 -16.44 1.20
C GLU A 109 -0.52 -16.63 2.56
N LYS A 110 0.02 -17.83 2.83
CA LYS A 110 0.70 -18.11 4.09
C LYS A 110 1.93 -17.23 4.29
N GLN A 111 2.75 -17.07 3.25
CA GLN A 111 3.95 -16.24 3.34
C GLN A 111 3.57 -14.76 3.50
N ILE A 112 2.52 -14.31 2.79
CA ILE A 112 1.99 -12.95 2.94
C ILE A 112 1.62 -12.68 4.39
N ILE A 113 0.88 -13.58 5.04
CA ILE A 113 0.52 -13.44 6.45
C ILE A 113 1.76 -13.33 7.35
N GLU A 114 2.69 -14.29 7.23
CA GLU A 114 3.87 -14.35 8.09
C GLU A 114 4.81 -13.14 7.91
N ASP A 115 5.00 -12.66 6.68
CA ASP A 115 5.92 -11.56 6.39
C ASP A 115 5.28 -10.19 6.65
N VAL A 116 3.97 -10.03 6.42
CA VAL A 116 3.24 -8.82 6.83
C VAL A 116 3.15 -8.71 8.35
N ASP A 117 3.00 -9.81 9.09
CA ASP A 117 3.05 -9.80 10.56
C ASP A 117 4.41 -9.31 11.09
N LYS A 118 5.51 -9.71 10.46
CA LYS A 118 6.85 -9.20 10.79
C LYS A 118 6.98 -7.72 10.49
N LEU A 119 6.43 -7.27 9.35
CA LEU A 119 6.44 -5.85 8.99
C LEU A 119 5.62 -5.01 9.98
N ILE A 120 4.47 -5.50 10.43
CA ILE A 120 3.68 -4.85 11.48
C ILE A 120 4.48 -4.76 12.80
N GLN A 121 5.20 -5.81 13.18
CA GLN A 121 6.07 -5.78 14.36
C GLN A 121 7.18 -4.73 14.21
N GLU A 122 7.82 -4.66 13.03
CA GLU A 122 8.85 -3.69 12.72
C GLU A 122 8.33 -2.25 12.83
N VAL A 123 7.15 -1.97 12.27
CA VAL A 123 6.49 -0.65 12.36
C VAL A 123 6.22 -0.27 13.82
N ASN A 124 5.68 -1.21 14.60
CA ASN A 124 5.42 -0.99 16.03
C ASN A 124 6.71 -0.78 16.84
N GLU A 125 7.84 -1.37 16.45
CA GLU A 125 9.14 -1.13 17.11
C GLU A 125 9.70 0.24 16.76
N VAL A 126 9.67 0.61 15.47
CA VAL A 126 10.19 1.91 14.99
C VAL A 126 9.44 3.07 15.63
N LEU A 127 8.13 2.99 15.68
CA LEU A 127 7.27 4.08 16.11
C LEU A 127 6.98 4.08 17.62
N ARG A 128 7.51 3.09 18.37
CA ARG A 128 7.52 3.12 19.85
C ARG A 128 8.71 3.86 20.45
N ASP A 129 9.76 4.07 19.65
CA ASP A 129 10.99 4.73 20.07
C ASP A 129 10.96 6.27 19.88
N ASP A 130 9.87 6.82 19.32
CA ASP A 130 9.54 8.26 19.27
C ASP A 130 8.45 8.62 20.30
#